data_AF-A0A7T0NZX5-F1
#
_entry.id   AF-A0A7T0NZX5-F1
#
_cell.length_a   1.000
_cell.length_b   1.000
_cell.length_c   1.000
_cell.angle_alpha   90.00
_cell.angle_beta   90.00
_cell.angle_gamma   90.00
#
_symmetry.space_group_name_H-M   'P 1'
#
loop_
_entity.id
_entity.type
_entity.pdbx_description
1 polymer ?
#
loop_
_entity_poly.entity_id
_entity_poly.type
_entity_poly.pdbx_seq_one_letter_code
_entity_poly.pdbx_strand_id
1 'polypeptide(L)'
;MSKPNTPLHSGPIQLNLINSTRLQTLRNQSSGAGQDPHRQSAFKNVGHPDHEEDAQTARLRQRIDQRVIEILSQLPAGKQRSLFKLRFGLELDELKQLPIRQAAEILKIKPDRP
;
A
#
# COMPACT_ATOMS: atom_id res chain seq x y z
N MET A 1 -43.33 -6.01 40.17
CA MET A 1 -43.72 -7.36 39.68
C MET A 1 -44.42 -7.14 38.35
N SER A 2 -44.10 -7.71 37.19
CA SER A 2 -43.01 -8.55 36.71
C SER A 2 -43.03 -8.41 35.16
N LYS A 3 -41.87 -8.36 34.50
CA LYS A 3 -41.77 -8.81 33.10
C LYS A 3 -41.77 -10.34 33.12
N PRO A 4 -42.33 -11.02 32.11
CA PRO A 4 -41.42 -11.64 31.13
C PRO A 4 -42.03 -11.76 29.72
N ASN A 5 -41.24 -11.46 28.69
CA ASN A 5 -41.46 -12.11 27.39
C ASN A 5 -40.13 -12.39 26.70
N THR A 6 -40.13 -13.51 25.98
CA THR A 6 -39.05 -14.48 25.74
C THR A 6 -37.98 -14.08 24.71
N PRO A 7 -36.78 -14.70 24.76
CA PRO A 7 -35.70 -14.49 23.80
C PRO A 7 -35.91 -15.30 22.52
N LEU A 8 -36.07 -14.63 21.37
CA LEU A 8 -35.91 -15.24 20.05
C LEU A 8 -34.42 -15.27 19.70
N HIS A 9 -33.77 -16.37 20.04
CA HIS A 9 -32.45 -16.74 19.57
C HIS A 9 -32.55 -17.21 18.11
N SER A 10 -32.24 -16.33 17.17
CA SER A 10 -31.87 -16.72 15.80
C SER A 10 -30.77 -15.78 15.33
N GLY A 11 -29.55 -16.06 15.80
CA GLY A 11 -28.36 -15.39 15.30
C GLY A 11 -28.05 -15.88 13.88
N PRO A 12 -27.50 -15.03 13.01
CA PRO A 12 -27.00 -15.47 11.71
C PRO A 12 -25.87 -16.50 11.93
N ILE A 13 -25.95 -17.63 11.23
CA ILE A 13 -24.92 -18.67 11.21
C ILE A 13 -23.64 -18.04 10.66
N GLN A 14 -22.69 -17.73 11.54
CA GLN A 14 -21.36 -17.27 11.16
C GLN A 14 -20.54 -18.49 10.72
N LEU A 15 -20.57 -18.78 9.42
CA LEU A 15 -19.65 -19.72 8.80
C LEU A 15 -18.24 -19.11 8.84
N ASN A 16 -17.41 -19.60 9.75
CA ASN A 16 -16.02 -19.19 9.87
C ASN A 16 -15.18 -19.87 8.78
N LEU A 17 -15.17 -19.30 7.58
CA LEU A 17 -14.44 -19.83 6.41
C LEU A 17 -12.90 -19.72 6.55
N ILE A 18 -12.41 -19.08 7.60
CA ILE A 18 -11.01 -18.65 7.72
C ILE A 18 -10.07 -19.86 7.93
N ASN A 19 -10.58 -21.00 8.39
CA ASN A 19 -9.80 -22.21 8.70
C ASN A 19 -10.08 -23.40 7.78
N SER A 20 -10.68 -23.20 6.60
CA SER A 20 -10.99 -24.31 5.69
C SER A 20 -9.74 -24.87 5.02
N THR A 21 -9.13 -25.91 5.61
CA THR A 21 -8.00 -26.69 5.06
C THR A 21 -8.24 -27.17 3.62
N ARG A 22 -9.51 -27.46 3.26
CA ARG A 22 -9.91 -27.86 1.91
C ARG A 22 -9.72 -26.76 0.85
N LEU A 23 -9.84 -25.49 1.25
CA LEU A 23 -9.64 -24.32 0.37
C LEU A 23 -8.14 -24.04 0.19
N GLN A 24 -7.33 -24.28 1.23
CA GLN A 24 -5.87 -24.14 1.16
C GLN A 24 -5.25 -25.20 0.24
N THR A 25 -5.72 -26.45 0.27
CA THR A 25 -5.22 -27.50 -0.64
C THR A 25 -5.58 -27.27 -2.11
N LEU A 26 -6.71 -26.61 -2.41
CA LEU A 26 -7.06 -26.22 -3.79
C LEU A 26 -6.20 -25.05 -4.29
N ARG A 27 -5.88 -24.09 -3.43
CA ARG A 27 -5.02 -22.94 -3.77
C ARG A 27 -3.56 -23.37 -3.97
N ASN A 28 -3.08 -24.36 -3.23
CA ASN A 28 -1.74 -24.92 -3.44
C ASN A 28 -1.65 -25.80 -4.70
N GLN A 29 -2.73 -26.46 -5.12
CA GLN A 29 -2.75 -27.26 -6.35
C GLN A 29 -2.83 -26.42 -7.64
N SER A 30 -3.29 -25.17 -7.56
CA SER A 30 -3.44 -24.30 -8.75
C SER A 30 -2.19 -23.48 -9.12
N SER A 31 -1.12 -23.52 -8.32
CA SER A 31 0.14 -22.81 -8.61
C SER A 31 1.29 -23.73 -9.07
N GLY A 32 1.01 -25.02 -9.35
CA GLY A 32 2.02 -26.04 -9.58
C GLY A 32 1.99 -26.76 -10.93
N ALA A 33 1.34 -26.23 -11.97
CA ALA A 33 1.26 -26.88 -13.28
C ALA A 33 1.47 -25.88 -14.43
N GLY A 34 2.74 -25.56 -14.66
CA GLY A 34 3.23 -24.89 -15.85
C GLY A 34 4.70 -25.27 -16.04
N GLN A 35 4.95 -26.53 -16.40
CA GLN A 35 6.25 -27.00 -16.84
C GLN A 35 6.57 -26.41 -18.21
N ASP A 36 7.75 -25.81 -18.36
CA ASP A 36 8.49 -25.83 -19.62
C ASP A 36 10.00 -25.84 -19.29
N PRO A 37 10.70 -26.98 -19.43
CA PRO A 37 12.15 -27.05 -19.38
C PRO A 37 12.71 -27.00 -20.80
N HIS A 38 13.61 -26.04 -21.03
CA HIS A 38 14.35 -25.73 -22.27
C HIS A 38 13.77 -24.64 -23.18
N ARG A 39 14.21 -23.39 -22.97
CA ARG A 39 15.08 -22.73 -23.96
C ARG A 39 15.70 -21.42 -23.46
N GLN A 40 17.02 -21.38 -23.59
CA GLN A 40 17.83 -20.21 -23.92
C GLN A 40 17.75 -19.02 -22.97
N SER A 41 18.75 -19.02 -22.07
CA SER A 41 19.40 -17.81 -21.59
C SER A 41 19.60 -16.78 -22.70
N ALA A 42 19.52 -15.54 -22.26
CA ALA A 42 20.37 -14.44 -22.69
C ALA A 42 19.85 -13.60 -23.87
N PHE A 43 19.12 -12.54 -23.48
CA PHE A 43 19.07 -11.22 -24.09
C PHE A 43 18.24 -11.08 -25.37
N LYS A 44 16.91 -11.06 -25.18
CA LYS A 44 16.02 -10.36 -26.10
C LYS A 44 16.15 -8.86 -25.86
N ASN A 45 16.79 -8.19 -26.81
CA ASN A 45 16.75 -6.74 -27.01
C ASN A 45 15.33 -6.18 -26.84
N VAL A 46 15.15 -5.27 -25.90
CA VAL A 46 14.16 -4.18 -25.99
C VAL A 46 14.86 -2.97 -25.38
N GLY A 47 15.48 -2.13 -26.21
CA GLY A 47 15.82 -0.78 -25.76
C GLY A 47 14.53 -0.06 -25.38
N HIS A 48 14.55 0.75 -24.31
CA HIS A 48 13.69 1.93 -24.07
C HIS A 48 14.23 2.68 -22.82
N PRO A 49 13.94 3.98 -22.67
CA PRO A 49 14.83 4.99 -22.08
C PRO A 49 14.67 5.13 -20.55
N ASP A 50 15.11 4.15 -19.78
CA ASP A 50 14.74 4.09 -18.35
C ASP A 50 15.61 4.96 -17.42
N HIS A 51 16.81 5.37 -17.86
CA HIS A 51 17.77 6.06 -16.98
C HIS A 51 17.35 7.48 -16.57
N GLU A 52 16.49 8.13 -17.35
CA GLU A 52 16.04 9.50 -17.08
C GLU A 52 14.75 9.54 -16.25
N GLU A 53 13.84 8.57 -16.47
CA GLU A 53 12.65 8.40 -15.62
C GLU A 53 13.03 8.00 -14.19
N ASP A 54 14.07 7.17 -14.02
CA ASP A 54 14.59 6.81 -12.71
C ASP A 54 15.24 8.02 -12.02
N ALA A 55 16.00 8.84 -12.75
CA ALA A 55 16.61 10.06 -12.22
C ALA A 55 15.58 11.13 -11.83
N GLN A 56 14.54 11.34 -12.65
CA GLN A 56 13.44 12.26 -12.33
C GLN A 56 12.64 11.76 -11.12
N THR A 57 12.40 10.46 -11.04
CA THR A 57 11.72 9.80 -9.91
C THR A 57 12.52 9.93 -8.62
N ALA A 58 13.84 9.73 -8.68
CA ALA A 58 14.75 9.91 -7.54
C ALA A 58 14.75 11.37 -7.04
N ARG A 59 14.81 12.36 -7.95
CA ARG A 59 14.71 13.78 -7.59
C ARG A 59 13.38 14.10 -6.93
N LEU A 60 12.28 13.57 -7.45
CA LEU A 60 10.95 13.78 -6.88
C LEU A 60 10.83 13.15 -5.49
N ARG A 61 11.42 11.97 -5.29
CA ARG A 61 11.50 11.32 -3.97
C ARG A 61 12.27 12.17 -2.97
N GLN A 62 13.42 12.71 -3.35
CA GLN A 62 14.19 13.61 -2.48
C GLN A 62 13.40 14.87 -2.11
N ARG A 63 12.65 15.46 -3.06
CA ARG A 63 11.75 16.59 -2.75
C ARG A 63 10.63 16.21 -1.79
N ILE A 64 10.05 15.02 -1.93
CA ILE A 64 9.05 14.49 -0.99
C ILE A 64 9.65 14.38 0.40
N ASP A 65 10.80 13.73 0.55
CA ASP A 65 11.44 13.55 1.87
C ASP A 65 11.80 14.89 2.51
N GLN A 66 12.39 15.83 1.74
CA GLN A 66 12.67 17.18 2.24
C GLN A 66 11.38 17.88 2.70
N ARG A 67 10.31 17.81 1.91
CA ARG A 67 9.06 18.46 2.24
C ARG A 67 8.41 17.87 3.49
N VAL A 68 8.49 16.55 3.67
CA VAL A 68 8.04 15.89 4.88
C VAL A 68 8.82 16.40 6.08
N ILE A 69 10.16 16.47 5.99
CA ILE A 69 11.00 16.99 7.07
C ILE A 69 10.62 18.44 7.42
N GLU A 70 10.45 19.31 6.42
CA GLU A 70 10.00 20.69 6.64
C GLU A 70 8.67 20.74 7.38
N ILE A 71 7.67 19.96 6.94
CA ILE A 71 6.36 19.90 7.59
C ILE A 71 6.50 19.42 9.03
N LEU A 72 7.27 18.36 9.27
CA LEU A 72 7.46 17.82 10.62
C LEU A 72 8.21 18.79 11.53
N SER A 73 9.16 19.56 11.01
CA SER A 73 9.88 20.58 11.78
C SER A 73 9.00 21.75 12.25
N GLN A 74 7.90 22.01 11.54
CA GLN A 74 6.90 23.03 11.92
C GLN A 74 5.93 22.52 12.99
N LEU A 75 5.91 21.21 13.25
CA LEU A 75 5.00 20.60 14.21
C LEU A 75 5.68 20.38 15.56
N PRO A 76 4.94 20.50 16.67
CA PRO A 76 5.47 20.23 18.01
C PRO A 76 6.05 18.82 18.12
N ALA A 77 7.23 18.72 18.75
CA ALA A 77 7.86 17.43 19.05
C ALA A 77 6.89 16.52 19.82
N GLY A 78 6.86 15.24 19.46
CA GLY A 78 5.93 14.25 20.04
C GLY A 78 4.51 14.24 19.45
N LYS A 79 4.07 15.29 18.73
CA LYS A 79 2.76 15.34 18.06
C LYS A 79 2.82 15.32 16.52
N GLN A 80 4.03 15.34 15.96
CA GLN A 80 4.32 15.29 14.53
C GLN A 80 3.48 14.27 13.76
N ARG A 81 3.49 12.99 14.16
CA ARG A 81 2.73 11.92 13.48
C ARG A 81 1.22 12.15 13.51
N SER A 82 0.68 12.52 14.68
CA SER A 82 -0.76 12.73 14.87
C SER A 82 -1.27 13.94 14.07
N LEU A 83 -0.53 15.06 14.10
CA LEU A 83 -0.90 16.27 13.36
C LEU A 83 -0.70 16.11 11.85
N PHE A 84 0.32 15.36 11.43
CA PHE A 84 0.49 14.99 10.03
C PHE A 84 -0.72 14.19 9.53
N LYS A 85 -1.10 13.14 10.26
CA LYS A 85 -2.28 12.32 9.94
C LYS A 85 -3.56 13.15 9.91
N LEU A 86 -3.74 14.07 10.85
CA LEU A 86 -4.90 14.97 10.87
C LEU A 86 -4.95 15.87 9.63
N ARG A 87 -3.80 16.39 9.17
CA ARG A 87 -3.72 17.32 8.03
C ARG A 87 -3.85 16.64 6.67
N PHE A 88 -3.28 15.45 6.53
CA PHE A 88 -3.16 14.74 5.25
C PHE A 88 -4.04 13.49 5.15
N GLY A 89 -4.69 13.08 6.23
CA GLY A 89 -5.59 11.92 6.28
C GLY A 89 -4.88 10.56 6.32
N LEU A 90 -3.54 10.53 6.38
CA LEU A 90 -2.73 9.30 6.31
C LEU A 90 -1.46 9.40 7.15
N GLU A 91 -0.90 8.26 7.52
CA GLU A 91 0.33 8.19 8.31
C GLU A 91 1.60 8.32 7.48
N LEU A 92 2.70 8.74 8.11
CA LEU A 92 3.99 8.90 7.45
C LEU A 92 4.50 7.59 6.80
N ASP A 93 4.19 6.45 7.42
CA ASP A 93 4.53 5.13 6.89
C ASP A 93 3.71 4.78 5.66
N GLU A 94 2.42 5.14 5.64
CA GLU A 94 1.55 4.95 4.48
C GLU A 94 2.02 5.81 3.31
N LEU A 95 2.42 7.07 3.57
CA LEU A 95 2.96 7.97 2.55
C LEU A 95 4.17 7.36 1.82
N LYS A 96 5.04 6.63 2.53
CA LYS A 96 6.23 5.99 1.95
C LYS A 96 5.91 4.79 1.06
N GLN A 97 4.76 4.15 1.30
CA GLN A 97 4.26 3.01 0.52
C GLN A 97 3.46 3.46 -0.71
N LEU A 98 3.00 4.71 -0.74
CA LEU A 98 2.30 5.25 -1.90
C LEU A 98 3.24 5.46 -3.09
N PRO A 99 2.71 5.39 -4.33
CA PRO A 99 3.43 5.80 -5.52
C PRO A 99 3.95 7.23 -5.38
N ILE A 100 5.19 7.47 -5.82
CA ILE A 100 5.88 8.77 -5.68
C ILE A 100 5.04 9.93 -6.24
N ARG A 101 4.32 9.70 -7.35
CA ARG A 101 3.41 10.70 -7.93
C ARG A 101 2.24 11.04 -6.99
N GLN A 102 1.60 10.05 -6.38
CA GLN A 102 0.52 10.28 -5.41
C GLN A 102 1.03 10.97 -4.14
N ALA A 103 2.18 10.54 -3.61
CA ALA A 103 2.80 11.18 -2.45
C ALA A 103 3.12 12.66 -2.74
N ALA A 104 3.61 12.98 -3.95
CA ALA A 104 3.83 14.35 -4.38
C ALA A 104 2.53 15.17 -4.43
N GLU A 105 1.44 14.62 -4.98
CA GLU A 105 0.14 15.31 -5.02
C GLU A 105 -0.42 15.62 -3.63
N ILE A 106 -0.34 14.66 -2.71
CA ILE A 106 -0.82 14.82 -1.32
C ILE A 106 -0.03 15.92 -0.61
N LEU A 107 1.29 15.95 -0.82
CA LEU A 107 2.16 16.99 -0.28
C LEU A 107 2.13 18.31 -1.07
N LYS A 108 1.30 18.38 -2.13
CA LYS A 108 1.19 19.52 -3.06
C LYS A 108 2.53 19.93 -3.67
N ILE A 109 3.41 18.96 -3.91
CA ILE A 109 4.68 19.14 -4.60
C ILE A 109 4.38 19.16 -6.09
N LYS A 110 4.59 20.32 -6.72
CA LYS A 110 4.42 20.44 -8.17
C LYS A 110 5.52 19.61 -8.85
N PRO A 111 5.17 18.70 -9.80
CA PRO A 111 6.18 18.14 -10.67
C PRO A 111 6.83 19.31 -11.41
N ASP A 112 8.16 19.34 -11.41
CA ASP A 112 8.94 20.30 -12.19
C ASP A 112 8.47 20.14 -13.65
N ARG A 113 7.76 21.15 -14.16
CA ARG A 113 7.24 21.10 -15.53
C ARG A 113 8.46 21.16 -16.46
N PRO A 114 8.62 20.24 -17.42
CA PRO A 114 9.70 20.34 -18.39
C PRO A 114 9.58 21.63 -19.21
#